data_AF-A0AAD5Y881-F1
#
_entry.id   AF-A0AAD5Y881-F1
#
_cell.length_a   1.000
_cell.length_b   1.000
_cell.length_c   1.000
_cell.angle_alpha   90.00
_cell.angle_beta   90.00
_cell.angle_gamma   90.00
#
_symmetry.space_group_name_H-M   'P 1'
#
loop_
_entity.id
_entity.type
_entity.pdbx_description
1 polymer ?
#
loop_
_entity_poly.entity_id
_entity_poly.type
_entity_poly.pdbx_seq_one_letter_code
_entity_poly.pdbx_strand_id
1 'polypeptide(L)'
;MHGTMSRFDFQNQLASLNPQVAQWAQKNPDKIDGDVSSSVNPDGDVEVTWDYSEFKYPECNSCGGVYKPEYFMIDLSVVFFGENMKHHVRDQTFEAIDDSDSLVVVGSSLTVYSALRLVKHANSLDKPICIVNLGETRGDPLASLVINERLDAVLSQLDNI
;
A
#
# COMPACT_ATOMS: atom_id res chain seq x y z
N MET A 1 -12.16 -6.21 22.57
CA MET A 1 -12.09 -7.17 21.45
C MET A 1 -12.77 -6.47 20.28
N HIS A 2 -12.07 -6.29 19.15
CA HIS A 2 -12.69 -5.70 17.96
C HIS A 2 -13.33 -6.81 17.13
N GLY A 3 -14.48 -6.53 16.53
CA GLY A 3 -15.11 -7.41 15.56
C GLY A 3 -14.39 -7.33 14.20
N THR A 4 -14.62 -8.34 13.36
CA THR A 4 -14.17 -8.36 11.96
C THR A 4 -15.37 -8.11 11.04
N MET A 5 -15.13 -7.54 9.87
CA MET A 5 -16.15 -7.30 8.84
C MET A 5 -15.51 -7.40 7.47
N SER A 6 -16.23 -7.90 6.47
CA SER A 6 -15.70 -7.93 5.12
C SER A 6 -15.68 -6.52 4.48
N ARG A 7 -14.92 -6.31 3.40
CA ARG A 7 -14.69 -5.02 2.73
C ARG A 7 -15.92 -4.72 1.92
N PHE A 8 -16.46 -5.77 1.32
CA PHE A 8 -17.75 -5.74 0.67
C PHE A 8 -18.86 -5.35 1.65
N ASP A 9 -18.93 -6.00 2.82
CA ASP A 9 -19.96 -5.67 3.82
C ASP A 9 -19.77 -4.26 4.39
N PHE A 10 -18.53 -3.88 4.68
CA PHE A 10 -18.19 -2.53 5.11
C PHE A 10 -18.60 -1.49 4.06
N GLN A 11 -18.29 -1.73 2.79
CA GLN A 11 -18.66 -0.84 1.69
C GLN A 11 -20.20 -0.73 1.55
N ASN A 12 -20.92 -1.83 1.72
CA ASN A 12 -22.39 -1.84 1.68
C ASN A 12 -23.00 -1.06 2.85
N GLN A 13 -22.46 -1.23 4.06
CA GLN A 13 -22.91 -0.46 5.24
C GLN A 13 -22.58 1.03 5.07
N LEU A 14 -21.38 1.35 4.60
CA LEU A 14 -20.96 2.72 4.33
C LEU A 14 -21.89 3.40 3.31
N ALA A 15 -22.25 2.70 2.24
CA ALA A 15 -23.19 3.20 1.24
C ALA A 15 -24.61 3.38 1.80
N SER A 16 -25.06 2.46 2.67
CA SER A 16 -26.39 2.52 3.30
C SER A 16 -26.48 3.68 4.30
N LEU A 17 -25.41 3.95 5.04
CA LEU A 17 -25.32 5.05 6.00
C LEU A 17 -25.19 6.43 5.33
N ASN A 18 -24.63 6.47 4.11
CA ASN A 18 -24.36 7.69 3.36
C ASN A 18 -25.01 7.63 1.96
N PRO A 19 -26.36 7.59 1.87
CA PRO A 19 -27.05 7.36 0.61
C PRO A 19 -26.78 8.46 -0.42
N GLN A 20 -26.54 9.70 0.02
CA GLN A 20 -26.21 10.81 -0.90
C GLN A 20 -24.85 10.59 -1.58
N VAL A 21 -23.83 10.18 -0.81
CA VAL A 21 -22.50 9.88 -1.34
C VAL A 21 -22.54 8.65 -2.25
N ALA A 22 -23.28 7.61 -1.85
CA ALA A 22 -23.46 6.40 -2.66
C ALA A 22 -24.13 6.70 -4.01
N GLN A 23 -25.19 7.52 -4.01
CA GLN A 23 -25.85 7.96 -5.24
C GLN A 23 -24.94 8.81 -6.12
N TRP A 24 -24.15 9.71 -5.53
CA TRP A 24 -23.18 10.50 -6.27
C TRP A 24 -22.11 9.61 -6.93
N ALA A 25 -21.55 8.64 -6.19
CA ALA A 25 -20.52 7.75 -6.70
C ALA A 25 -21.03 6.86 -7.85
N GLN A 26 -22.30 6.43 -7.80
CA GLN A 26 -22.93 5.67 -8.90
C GLN A 26 -23.14 6.53 -10.16
N LYS A 27 -23.48 7.81 -9.99
CA LYS A 27 -23.69 8.75 -11.11
C LYS A 27 -22.39 9.24 -11.73
N ASN A 28 -21.29 9.17 -10.99
CA ASN A 28 -19.97 9.64 -11.41
C ASN A 28 -18.94 8.51 -11.34
N PRO A 29 -19.09 7.43 -12.13
CA PRO A 29 -18.21 6.26 -12.07
C PRO A 29 -16.75 6.62 -12.41
N ASP A 30 -16.57 7.58 -13.32
CA ASP A 30 -15.26 8.03 -13.77
C ASP A 30 -14.65 9.05 -12.78
N LYS A 31 -15.44 9.56 -11.83
CA LYS A 31 -15.05 10.58 -10.84
C LYS A 31 -14.44 11.85 -11.47
N ILE A 32 -14.81 12.15 -12.72
CA ILE A 32 -14.30 13.27 -13.52
C ILE A 32 -15.09 14.56 -13.24
N ASP A 33 -16.37 14.46 -12.86
CA ASP A 33 -17.25 15.60 -12.56
C ASP A 33 -17.53 15.71 -11.05
N GLY A 34 -17.37 16.92 -10.52
CA GLY A 34 -17.67 17.29 -9.13
C GLY A 34 -16.49 17.81 -8.33
N ASP A 35 -16.76 18.11 -7.06
CA ASP A 35 -15.87 18.65 -6.02
C ASP A 35 -14.86 17.60 -5.46
N VAL A 36 -14.47 16.62 -6.29
CA VAL A 36 -13.53 15.54 -5.98
C VAL A 36 -12.38 15.60 -6.98
N SER A 37 -11.14 15.67 -6.50
CA SER A 37 -9.98 15.81 -7.39
C SER A 37 -9.92 14.68 -8.43
N SER A 38 -9.64 15.03 -9.70
CA SER A 38 -9.46 14.05 -10.78
C SER A 38 -8.22 13.17 -10.62
N SER A 39 -7.29 13.54 -9.73
CA SER A 39 -6.15 12.73 -9.32
C SER A 39 -6.50 11.90 -8.07
N VAL A 40 -6.34 10.59 -8.18
CA VAL A 40 -6.42 9.65 -7.06
C VAL A 40 -4.99 9.36 -6.59
N ASN A 41 -4.74 9.46 -5.29
CA ASN A 41 -3.46 9.11 -4.70
C ASN A 41 -3.21 7.59 -4.77
N PRO A 42 -1.95 7.12 -4.64
CA PRO A 42 -1.63 5.69 -4.70
C PRO A 42 -2.34 4.80 -3.65
N ASP A 43 -2.76 5.38 -2.53
CA ASP A 43 -3.54 4.74 -1.46
C ASP A 43 -5.05 4.77 -1.70
N GLY A 44 -5.50 5.45 -2.76
CA GLY A 44 -6.91 5.60 -3.11
C GLY A 44 -7.56 6.87 -2.57
N ASP A 45 -6.80 7.72 -1.85
CA ASP A 45 -7.31 8.98 -1.32
C ASP A 45 -7.54 9.99 -2.44
N VAL A 46 -8.52 10.87 -2.22
CA VAL A 46 -8.86 11.99 -3.09
C VAL A 46 -9.08 13.22 -2.24
N GLU A 47 -8.76 14.39 -2.79
CA GLU A 47 -9.12 15.64 -2.15
C GLU A 47 -10.62 15.89 -2.35
N VAL A 48 -11.32 16.23 -1.26
CA VAL A 48 -12.77 16.45 -1.24
C VAL A 48 -13.03 17.85 -0.70
N THR A 49 -13.77 18.67 -1.43
CA THR A 49 -14.14 20.03 -0.98
C THR A 49 -15.55 20.10 -0.36
N TRP A 50 -16.30 18.99 -0.40
CA TRP A 50 -17.63 18.90 0.20
C TRP A 50 -17.55 18.85 1.73
N ASP A 51 -18.51 19.47 2.42
CA ASP A 51 -18.78 19.24 3.84
C ASP A 51 -19.27 17.81 4.07
N TYR A 52 -18.43 17.01 4.73
CA TYR A 52 -18.71 15.64 5.15
C TYR A 52 -18.91 15.52 6.66
N SER A 53 -19.26 16.60 7.36
CA SER A 53 -19.51 16.58 8.81
C SER A 53 -20.64 15.61 9.22
N GLU A 54 -21.60 15.36 8.32
CA GLU A 54 -22.68 14.38 8.51
C GLU A 54 -22.31 12.96 8.03
N PHE A 55 -21.10 12.75 7.52
CA PHE A 55 -20.68 11.45 7.01
C PHE A 55 -20.54 10.43 8.14
N LYS A 56 -21.15 9.27 7.95
CA LYS A 56 -21.25 8.22 8.98
C LYS A 56 -20.39 7.02 8.62
N TYR A 57 -19.60 6.57 9.58
CA TYR A 57 -18.81 5.35 9.44
C TYR A 57 -19.54 4.16 10.06
N PRO A 58 -19.45 2.96 9.47
CA PRO A 58 -19.90 1.73 10.11
C PRO A 58 -19.23 1.53 11.48
N GLU A 59 -20.04 1.27 12.49
CA GLU A 59 -19.57 0.98 13.85
C GLU A 59 -19.21 -0.50 14.00
N CYS A 60 -18.22 -0.77 14.85
CA CYS A 60 -17.81 -2.12 15.19
C CYS A 60 -18.87 -2.82 16.03
N ASN A 61 -19.44 -3.90 15.51
CA ASN A 61 -20.47 -4.70 16.17
C ASN A 61 -20.06 -5.26 17.56
N SER A 62 -18.77 -5.29 17.88
CA SER A 62 -18.27 -5.79 19.17
C SER A 62 -17.97 -4.68 20.19
N CYS A 63 -17.65 -3.46 19.76
CA CYS A 63 -17.15 -2.43 20.68
C CYS A 63 -17.69 -1.02 20.42
N GLY A 64 -18.51 -0.81 19.38
CA GLY A 64 -19.05 0.50 18.99
C GLY A 64 -18.02 1.50 18.44
N GLY A 65 -16.76 1.08 18.26
CA GLY A 65 -15.70 1.93 17.70
C GLY A 65 -15.71 1.93 16.17
N VAL A 66 -14.99 2.86 15.54
CA VAL A 66 -14.86 2.88 14.07
C VAL A 66 -13.91 1.78 13.60
N TYR A 67 -14.27 1.08 12.53
CA TYR A 67 -13.35 0.13 11.89
C TYR A 67 -12.17 0.87 11.25
N LYS A 68 -10.95 0.51 11.67
CA LYS A 68 -9.76 0.70 10.85
C LYS A 68 -9.67 -0.46 9.86
N PRO A 69 -9.11 -0.28 8.65
CA PRO A 69 -8.83 -1.38 7.71
C PRO A 69 -7.97 -2.56 8.24
N GLU A 70 -7.61 -2.60 9.53
CA GLU A 70 -6.68 -3.56 10.13
C GLU A 70 -7.26 -4.94 10.51
N TYR A 71 -8.57 -5.13 10.49
CA TYR A 71 -9.20 -6.36 10.98
C TYR A 71 -9.81 -7.25 9.88
N PHE A 72 -9.06 -7.36 8.78
CA PHE A 72 -9.26 -8.39 7.79
C PHE A 72 -8.28 -9.53 8.01
N MET A 73 -8.79 -10.71 8.38
CA MET A 73 -8.00 -11.94 8.31
C MET A 73 -7.73 -12.24 6.82
N ILE A 74 -6.44 -12.18 6.46
CA ILE A 74 -5.82 -12.17 5.12
C ILE A 74 -5.59 -10.74 4.55
N ASP A 75 -4.42 -10.19 4.92
CA ASP A 75 -3.46 -9.45 4.08
C ASP A 75 -3.82 -8.11 3.38
N LEU A 76 -4.67 -7.26 3.98
CA LEU A 76 -4.60 -5.82 3.67
C LEU A 76 -4.58 -4.96 4.94
N SER A 77 -3.50 -5.09 5.70
CA SER A 77 -3.16 -4.13 6.75
C SER A 77 -2.33 -2.99 6.12
N VAL A 78 -2.95 -1.86 5.81
CA VAL A 78 -2.18 -0.64 5.50
C VAL A 78 -1.53 -0.15 6.80
N VAL A 79 -0.24 0.20 6.73
CA VAL A 79 0.49 0.78 7.87
C VAL A 79 0.60 2.27 7.59
N PHE A 80 -0.02 3.10 8.44
CA PHE A 80 0.05 4.55 8.28
C PHE A 80 1.41 5.07 8.72
N PHE A 81 1.78 6.27 8.26
CA PHE A 81 2.97 6.95 8.75
C PHE A 81 2.90 7.15 10.27
N GLY A 82 3.97 6.76 10.97
CA GLY A 82 4.06 6.80 12.42
C GLY A 82 3.61 5.50 13.11
N GLU A 83 2.98 4.57 12.38
CA GLU A 83 2.60 3.27 12.92
C GLU A 83 3.72 2.23 12.77
N ASN A 84 3.68 1.23 13.66
CA ASN A 84 4.55 0.08 13.58
C ASN A 84 3.87 -1.05 12.81
N MET A 85 4.60 -1.62 11.85
CA MET A 85 4.26 -2.90 11.25
C MET A 85 4.22 -4.01 12.31
N LYS A 86 3.32 -4.98 12.12
CA LYS A 86 3.22 -6.20 12.93
C LYS A 86 4.57 -6.93 13.02
N HIS A 87 5.02 -7.27 14.23
CA HIS A 87 6.33 -7.88 14.45
C HIS A 87 6.57 -9.15 13.64
N HIS A 88 5.59 -10.06 13.56
CA HIS A 88 5.76 -11.29 12.79
C HIS A 88 5.95 -11.05 11.29
N VAL A 89 5.27 -10.05 10.70
CA VAL A 89 5.45 -9.69 9.28
C VAL A 89 6.86 -9.14 9.07
N ARG A 90 7.32 -8.28 9.98
CA ARG A 90 8.71 -7.81 9.96
C ARG A 90 9.66 -8.99 10.01
N ASP A 91 9.53 -9.87 10.99
CA ASP A 91 10.47 -10.96 11.22
C ASP A 91 10.53 -11.91 10.01
N GLN A 92 9.36 -12.26 9.45
CA GLN A 92 9.26 -13.06 8.22
C GLN A 92 9.98 -12.41 7.02
N THR A 93 9.92 -11.08 6.86
CA THR A 93 10.65 -10.41 5.77
C THR A 93 12.16 -10.45 5.96
N PHE A 94 12.67 -10.49 7.19
CA PHE A 94 14.11 -10.63 7.44
C PHE A 94 14.55 -12.08 7.21
N GLU A 95 13.78 -13.06 7.72
CA GLU A 95 14.04 -14.49 7.47
C GLU A 95 14.04 -14.80 5.97
N ALA A 96 13.10 -14.26 5.20
CA ALA A 96 13.08 -14.43 3.75
C ALA A 96 14.34 -13.89 3.05
N ILE A 97 14.96 -12.82 3.58
CA ILE A 97 16.23 -12.31 3.08
C ILE A 97 17.38 -13.19 3.54
N ASP A 98 17.35 -13.70 4.76
CA ASP A 98 18.38 -14.62 5.29
C ASP A 98 18.44 -15.90 4.47
N ASP A 99 17.31 -16.40 4.01
CA ASP A 99 17.19 -17.63 3.21
C ASP A 99 17.40 -17.42 1.70
N SER A 100 17.42 -16.18 1.20
CA SER A 100 17.58 -15.91 -0.24
C SER A 100 19.04 -15.84 -0.71
N ASP A 101 19.29 -16.13 -1.99
CA ASP A 101 20.63 -15.94 -2.56
C ASP A 101 20.90 -14.49 -3.00
N SER A 102 19.84 -13.72 -3.23
CA SER A 102 19.91 -12.33 -3.69
C SER A 102 18.63 -11.55 -3.37
N LEU A 103 18.67 -10.22 -3.56
CA LEU A 103 17.53 -9.33 -3.41
C LEU A 103 17.30 -8.53 -4.70
N VAL A 104 16.05 -8.50 -5.18
CA VAL A 104 15.63 -7.63 -6.28
C VAL A 104 14.61 -6.61 -5.76
N VAL A 105 14.91 -5.33 -5.89
CA VAL A 105 14.00 -4.22 -5.59
C VAL A 105 13.41 -3.70 -6.89
N VAL A 106 12.09 -3.56 -6.93
CA VAL A 106 11.37 -3.15 -8.14
C VAL A 106 10.44 -1.98 -7.83
N GLY A 107 10.58 -0.88 -8.58
CA GLY A 107 9.63 0.24 -8.55
C GLY A 107 9.50 0.94 -7.19
N SER A 108 10.58 1.03 -6.42
CA SER A 108 10.61 1.70 -5.13
C SER A 108 11.76 2.68 -5.06
N SER A 109 11.48 3.92 -4.66
CA SER A 109 12.52 4.92 -4.38
C SER A 109 13.35 4.60 -3.14
N LEU A 110 12.88 3.65 -2.31
CA LEU A 110 13.46 3.27 -1.02
C LEU A 110 13.61 4.47 -0.06
N THR A 111 12.80 5.52 -0.22
CA THR A 111 12.83 6.69 0.66
C THR A 111 12.39 6.32 2.08
N VAL A 112 11.35 5.48 2.20
CA VAL A 112 10.81 5.02 3.49
C VAL A 112 11.68 3.92 4.08
N TYR A 113 12.04 4.07 5.37
CA TYR A 113 13.00 3.20 6.03
C TYR A 113 12.54 1.74 6.17
N SER A 114 11.24 1.49 6.20
CA SER A 114 10.66 0.14 6.32
C SER A 114 11.12 -0.82 5.23
N ALA A 115 11.28 -0.34 4.01
CA ALA A 115 11.83 -1.10 2.89
C ALA A 115 13.37 -0.99 2.83
N LEU A 116 13.93 0.21 3.03
CA LEU A 116 15.38 0.42 2.96
C LEU A 116 16.16 -0.46 3.96
N ARG A 117 15.62 -0.74 5.15
CA ARG A 117 16.27 -1.61 6.14
C ARG A 117 16.50 -3.03 5.62
N LEU A 118 15.64 -3.53 4.72
CA LEU A 118 15.78 -4.84 4.08
C LEU A 118 16.96 -4.86 3.11
N VAL A 119 17.12 -3.79 2.32
CA VAL A 119 18.28 -3.59 1.44
C VAL A 119 19.58 -3.51 2.24
N LYS A 120 19.57 -2.76 3.34
CA LYS A 120 20.72 -2.69 4.25
C LYS A 120 21.06 -4.05 4.86
N HIS A 121 20.05 -4.83 5.22
CA HIS A 121 20.22 -6.17 5.76
C HIS A 121 20.87 -7.12 4.74
N ALA A 122 20.32 -7.19 3.52
CA ALA A 122 20.92 -7.97 2.43
C ALA A 122 22.38 -7.56 2.15
N ASN A 123 22.67 -6.25 2.13
CA ASN A 123 24.02 -5.75 1.94
C ASN A 123 24.95 -6.14 3.09
N SER A 124 24.46 -6.19 4.33
CA SER A 124 25.27 -6.60 5.49
C SER A 124 25.62 -8.09 5.49
N LEU A 125 24.89 -8.89 4.71
CA LEU A 125 25.13 -10.31 4.49
C LEU A 125 25.92 -10.56 3.18
N ASP A 126 26.45 -9.50 2.56
CA ASP A 126 27.16 -9.54 1.27
C ASP A 126 26.34 -10.17 0.13
N LYS A 127 25.00 -10.09 0.21
CA LYS A 127 24.12 -10.66 -0.82
C LYS A 127 24.04 -9.72 -2.03
N PRO A 128 24.06 -10.25 -3.26
CA PRO A 128 23.83 -9.45 -4.46
C PRO A 128 22.47 -8.72 -4.41
N ILE A 129 22.49 -7.43 -4.70
CA ILE A 129 21.29 -6.59 -4.73
C ILE A 129 21.14 -6.00 -6.14
N CYS A 130 19.98 -6.24 -6.75
CA CYS A 130 19.56 -5.61 -8.00
C CYS A 130 18.43 -4.62 -7.72
N ILE A 131 18.52 -3.40 -8.26
CA ILE A 131 17.47 -2.39 -8.17
C ILE A 131 17.00 -2.05 -9.58
N VAL A 132 15.71 -2.19 -9.84
CA VAL A 132 15.04 -1.77 -11.07
C VAL A 132 14.05 -0.67 -10.73
N ASN A 133 14.38 0.57 -11.06
CA ASN A 133 13.52 1.71 -10.77
C ASN A 133 13.78 2.83 -11.77
N LEU A 134 12.72 3.54 -12.18
CA LEU A 134 12.89 4.77 -12.96
C LEU A 134 13.23 5.92 -12.00
N GLY A 135 14.46 6.43 -12.10
CA GLY A 135 15.03 7.44 -11.21
C GLY A 135 15.87 6.85 -10.07
N GLU A 136 16.63 7.72 -9.42
CA GLU A 136 17.54 7.37 -8.33
C GLU A 136 16.80 6.79 -7.13
N THR A 137 17.45 5.85 -6.43
CA THR A 137 16.94 5.29 -5.17
C THR A 137 17.91 5.52 -4.04
N ARG A 138 17.39 5.55 -2.81
CA ARG A 138 18.22 5.61 -1.62
C ARG A 138 19.08 4.35 -1.41
N GLY A 139 18.76 3.26 -2.11
CA GLY A 139 19.48 1.99 -2.06
C GLY A 139 20.62 1.86 -3.06
N ASP A 140 20.73 2.75 -4.06
CA ASP A 140 21.70 2.63 -5.16
C ASP A 140 23.15 2.41 -4.69
N PRO A 141 23.66 3.11 -3.64
CA PRO A 141 25.03 2.88 -3.15
C PRO A 141 25.30 1.49 -2.55
N LEU A 142 24.24 0.72 -2.27
CA LEU A 142 24.30 -0.63 -1.71
C LEU A 142 24.04 -1.70 -2.76
N ALA A 143 23.65 -1.30 -3.98
CA ALA A 143 23.27 -2.23 -5.04
C ALA A 143 24.49 -2.74 -5.82
N SER A 144 24.47 -4.02 -6.16
CA SER A 144 25.43 -4.61 -7.10
C SER A 144 25.09 -4.24 -8.54
N LEU A 145 23.81 -4.00 -8.83
CA LEU A 145 23.31 -3.60 -10.14
C LEU A 145 22.14 -2.62 -9.97
N VAL A 146 22.18 -1.51 -10.71
CA VAL A 146 21.08 -0.54 -10.80
C VAL A 146 20.66 -0.43 -12.26
N ILE A 147 19.37 -0.71 -12.52
CA ILE A 147 18.73 -0.57 -13.82
C ILE A 147 17.78 0.62 -13.71
N ASN A 148 18.20 1.75 -14.26
CA ASN A 148 17.42 2.98 -14.29
C ASN A 148 16.54 3.03 -15.54
N GLU A 149 15.49 2.22 -15.56
CA GLU A 149 14.60 2.10 -16.71
C GLU A 149 13.17 1.79 -16.24
N ARG A 150 12.21 1.96 -17.15
CA ARG A 150 10.82 1.56 -16.89
C ARG A 150 10.71 0.04 -16.70
N LEU A 151 9.97 -0.38 -15.68
CA LEU A 151 9.80 -1.80 -15.33
C LEU A 151 9.23 -2.63 -16.48
N ASP A 152 8.24 -2.10 -17.22
CA ASP A 152 7.63 -2.81 -18.35
C ASP A 152 8.63 -3.06 -19.49
N ALA A 153 9.55 -2.12 -19.73
CA ALA A 153 10.60 -2.29 -20.73
C ALA A 153 11.65 -3.34 -20.30
N VAL A 154 11.93 -3.44 -18.99
CA VAL A 154 12.87 -4.43 -18.43
C VAL A 154 12.26 -5.83 -18.45
N LEU A 155 11.01 -5.99 -17.96
CA LEU A 155 10.34 -7.29 -17.93
C LEU A 155 10.13 -7.86 -19.34
N SER A 156 9.82 -7.02 -20.32
CA SER A 156 9.68 -7.45 -21.73
C SER A 156 10.95 -8.08 -22.30
N GLN A 157 12.14 -7.77 -21.75
CA GLN A 157 13.40 -8.37 -22.18
C GLN A 157 13.64 -9.74 -21.53
N LEU A 158 13.02 -10.00 -20.38
CA LEU A 158 13.13 -11.27 -19.65
C LEU A 158 12.15 -12.33 -20.16
N ASP A 159 10.98 -11.91 -20.65
CA ASP A 159 9.97 -12.82 -21.24
C ASP A 159 10.46 -13.54 -22.51
N ASN A 160 11.62 -13.14 -23.05
CA ASN A 160 12.24 -13.69 -24.24
C ASN A 160 13.46 -14.58 -23.96
N ILE A 161 13.68 -14.97 -22.70
CA ILE A 161 14.78 -15.85 -22.23
C ILE A 161 14.18 -17.20 -21.82
#